data_AF-A0A2N1TPD1-F1
#
_entry.id   AF-A0A2N1TPD1-F1
#
_cell.length_a   1.000
_cell.length_b   1.000
_cell.length_c   1.000
_cell.angle_alpha   90.00
_cell.angle_beta   90.00
_cell.angle_gamma   90.00
#
_symmetry.space_group_name_H-M   'P 1'
#
loop_
_entity.id
_entity.type
_entity.pdbx_description
1 polymer ?
#
loop_
_entity_poly.entity_id
_entity_poly.type
_entity_poly.pdbx_seq_one_letter_code
_entity_poly.pdbx_strand_id
1 'polypeptide(L)'
;MRVTRLLLLLCMLANAALAQNIAMIDYPVAFILHPMMSNYRFERGAFEKAPLLTGEKDYEAWLIKAGAEINALRARHEKDLASARSKVERQRSALNTLFERNHSTISSLAIRFDQLRSSEKAEDKARLARVDYGAQIRDYEEKFQRESVVAEQALNQATLEYEKIEELIESPRFTTKDETQQQFARIQQDILNAATYVMRSKNCSIVMNSAGMGWPTPNKPVHSIDSSQLARNSDQEMELYKRLLVESPEPPAQDAPNPEYREQLRNSFLRNRVGSLRRSVQARSGLRLVEPDVVPRVLVGGVPITLETVNYVLFQYKVSEANRGLIAQALREMRIN
;
A
#
# COMPACT_ATOMS: atom_id res chain seq x y z
N MET A 1 57.58 1.92 -6.39
CA MET A 1 56.75 1.22 -5.37
C MET A 1 56.22 2.10 -4.24
N ARG A 2 56.94 3.12 -3.74
CA ARG A 2 56.45 4.00 -2.65
C ARG A 2 55.31 4.92 -3.07
N VAL A 3 55.39 5.51 -4.27
CA VAL A 3 54.36 6.43 -4.80
C VAL A 3 53.03 5.71 -5.08
N THR A 4 53.06 4.50 -5.66
CA THR A 4 51.86 3.71 -5.92
C THR A 4 51.15 3.25 -4.64
N ARG A 5 51.88 2.91 -3.57
CA ARG A 5 51.29 2.62 -2.25
C ARG A 5 50.65 3.86 -1.61
N LEU A 6 51.29 5.03 -1.74
CA LEU A 6 50.76 6.29 -1.22
C LEU A 6 49.48 6.71 -1.96
N LEU A 7 49.44 6.53 -3.28
CA LEU A 7 48.29 6.84 -4.13
C LEU A 7 47.11 5.88 -3.85
N LEU A 8 47.39 4.60 -3.64
CA LEU A 8 46.39 3.61 -3.18
C LEU A 8 45.83 3.96 -1.80
N LEU A 9 46.68 4.37 -0.85
CA LEU A 9 46.25 4.84 0.47
C LEU A 9 45.40 6.11 0.38
N LEU A 10 45.79 7.08 -0.45
CA LEU A 10 45.03 8.31 -0.69
C LEU A 10 43.68 8.04 -1.37
N CYS A 11 43.61 7.13 -2.34
CA CYS A 11 42.35 6.72 -2.96
C CYS A 11 41.45 5.96 -1.97
N MET A 12 42.01 5.11 -1.10
CA MET A 12 41.25 4.43 -0.04
C MET A 12 40.73 5.41 1.02
N LEU A 13 41.54 6.41 1.39
CA LEU A 13 41.13 7.47 2.32
C LEU A 13 40.08 8.41 1.70
N ALA A 14 40.20 8.76 0.42
CA ALA A 14 39.22 9.57 -0.29
C ALA A 14 37.88 8.84 -0.45
N ASN A 15 37.90 7.54 -0.77
CA ASN A 15 36.69 6.72 -0.81
C ASN A 15 36.07 6.52 0.58
N ALA A 16 36.87 6.37 1.63
CA ALA A 16 36.38 6.30 3.00
C ALA A 16 35.74 7.63 3.46
N ALA A 17 36.34 8.77 3.11
CA ALA A 17 35.81 10.10 3.42
C ALA A 17 34.52 10.42 2.64
N LEU A 18 34.42 10.02 1.37
CA LEU A 18 33.18 10.14 0.59
C LEU A 18 32.07 9.22 1.13
N ALA A 19 32.41 7.99 1.55
CA ALA A 19 31.45 7.06 2.15
C ALA A 19 30.97 7.50 3.55
N GLN A 20 31.77 8.29 4.29
CA GLN A 20 31.37 8.88 5.58
C GLN A 20 30.40 10.07 5.43
N ASN A 21 30.29 10.68 4.25
CA ASN A 21 29.37 11.79 3.98
C ASN A 21 27.97 11.35 3.54
N ILE A 22 27.74 10.06 3.31
CA ILE A 22 26.46 9.51 2.85
C ILE A 22 25.82 8.71 3.98
N ALA A 23 24.58 9.04 4.32
CA ALA A 23 23.74 8.26 5.21
C ALA A 23 22.76 7.39 4.40
N MET A 24 22.50 6.18 4.87
CA MET A 24 21.63 5.20 4.23
C MET A 24 20.39 4.94 5.07
N ILE A 25 19.20 5.03 4.47
CA ILE A 25 17.92 4.74 5.14
C ILE A 25 17.11 3.73 4.34
N ASP A 26 16.59 2.69 5.00
CA ASP A 26 15.51 1.86 4.44
C ASP A 26 14.18 2.62 4.59
N TYR A 27 13.88 3.49 3.63
CA TYR A 27 12.71 4.36 3.69
C TYR A 27 11.39 3.57 3.82
N PRO A 28 11.16 2.46 3.09
CA PRO A 28 9.98 1.61 3.30
C PRO A 28 9.82 1.09 4.74
N VAL A 29 10.92 0.76 5.42
CA VAL A 29 10.89 0.37 6.84
C VAL A 29 10.50 1.55 7.72
N ALA A 30 11.14 2.70 7.51
CA ALA A 30 10.81 3.91 8.26
C ALA A 30 9.35 4.32 8.07
N PHE A 31 8.82 4.11 6.86
CA PHE A 31 7.43 4.37 6.50
C PHE A 31 6.47 3.42 7.20
N ILE A 32 6.64 2.09 7.04
CA ILE A 32 5.71 1.12 7.64
C ILE A 32 5.74 1.15 9.18
N LEU A 33 6.88 1.48 9.77
CA LEU A 33 7.06 1.63 11.22
C LEU A 33 6.78 3.06 11.71
N HIS A 34 6.17 3.90 10.90
CA HIS A 34 5.69 5.19 11.37
C HIS A 34 4.44 4.97 12.25
N PRO A 35 4.34 5.58 13.44
CA PRO A 35 3.19 5.40 14.33
C PRO A 35 1.83 5.63 13.67
N MET A 36 1.72 6.62 12.78
CA MET A 36 0.48 6.87 12.04
C MET A 36 0.08 5.73 11.09
N MET A 37 1.02 4.94 10.58
CA MET A 37 0.73 3.76 9.74
C MET A 37 0.03 2.65 10.52
N SER A 38 0.13 2.63 11.85
CA SER A 38 -0.60 1.66 12.67
C SER A 38 -2.13 1.77 12.57
N ASN A 39 -2.63 2.93 12.12
CA ASN A 39 -4.06 3.16 11.86
C ASN A 39 -4.44 2.94 10.38
N TYR A 40 -3.49 2.68 9.48
CA TYR A 40 -3.80 2.47 8.08
C TYR A 40 -4.45 1.09 7.85
N ARG A 41 -5.52 1.06 7.06
CA ARG A 41 -6.20 -0.16 6.64
C ARG A 41 -5.99 -0.36 5.15
N PHE A 42 -5.17 -1.33 4.79
CA PHE A 42 -4.86 -1.75 3.43
C PHE A 42 -6.10 -2.27 2.69
N GLU A 43 -7.01 -3.00 3.34
CA GLU A 43 -8.24 -3.47 2.68
C GLU A 43 -9.13 -2.31 2.25
N ARG A 44 -9.07 -1.18 2.97
CA ARG A 44 -9.88 0.02 2.71
C ARG A 44 -9.15 1.11 1.95
N GLY A 45 -7.82 1.13 1.99
CA GLY A 45 -7.02 2.21 1.42
C GLY A 45 -7.14 3.54 2.18
N ALA A 46 -7.44 3.50 3.49
CA ALA A 46 -7.69 4.69 4.31
C ALA A 46 -7.14 4.52 5.73
N PHE A 47 -6.90 5.64 6.42
CA PHE A 47 -6.52 5.64 7.83
C PHE A 47 -7.76 5.67 8.72
N GLU A 48 -7.74 4.92 9.81
CA GLU A 48 -8.66 5.15 10.91
C GLU A 48 -8.32 6.46 11.62
N LYS A 49 -9.36 7.27 11.89
CA LYS A 49 -9.29 8.50 12.70
C LYS A 49 -9.19 8.22 14.21
N ALA A 50 -8.94 6.97 14.58
CA ALA A 50 -8.75 6.56 15.96
C ALA A 50 -7.59 7.34 16.59
N PRO A 51 -7.71 7.76 17.87
CA PRO A 51 -6.61 8.39 18.57
C PRO A 51 -5.35 7.52 18.51
N LEU A 52 -4.21 8.15 18.20
CA LEU A 52 -2.92 7.46 18.17
C LEU A 52 -2.57 6.99 19.57
N LEU A 53 -1.97 5.81 19.62
CA LEU A 53 -1.48 5.18 20.84
C LEU A 53 -2.54 4.98 21.94
N THR A 54 -3.80 4.79 21.55
CA THR A 54 -4.90 4.59 22.49
C THR A 54 -4.98 3.14 22.97
N GLY A 55 -5.24 2.94 24.27
CA GLY A 55 -5.44 1.62 24.87
C GLY A 55 -6.69 0.92 24.32
N GLU A 56 -6.77 -0.40 24.48
CA GLU A 56 -7.86 -1.22 23.94
C GLU A 56 -9.25 -0.76 24.40
N LYS A 57 -9.42 -0.45 25.69
CA LYS A 57 -10.70 0.04 26.24
C LYS A 57 -11.14 1.38 25.64
N ASP A 58 -10.21 2.32 25.50
CA ASP A 58 -10.51 3.63 24.93
C ASP A 58 -10.75 3.53 23.41
N TYR A 59 -10.05 2.60 22.75
CA TYR A 59 -10.28 2.27 21.35
C TYR A 59 -11.69 1.70 21.13
N GLU A 60 -12.12 0.76 21.96
CA GLU A 60 -13.47 0.19 21.92
C GLU A 60 -14.54 1.25 22.13
N ALA A 61 -14.36 2.13 23.12
CA ALA A 61 -15.28 3.24 23.37
C ALA A 61 -15.37 4.20 22.15
N TRP A 62 -14.21 4.50 21.54
CA TRP A 62 -14.16 5.30 20.31
C TRP A 62 -14.87 4.60 19.14
N LEU A 63 -14.65 3.29 18.96
CA LEU A 63 -15.31 2.50 17.92
C LEU A 63 -16.84 2.49 18.07
N ILE A 64 -17.35 2.37 19.29
CA ILE A 64 -18.79 2.44 19.57
C ILE A 64 -19.34 3.81 19.16
N LYS A 65 -18.65 4.89 19.53
CA LYS A 65 -19.05 6.26 19.17
C LYS A 65 -19.04 6.47 17.65
N ALA A 66 -17.94 6.12 16.99
CA ALA A 66 -17.81 6.24 15.54
C ALA A 66 -18.87 5.38 14.81
N GLY A 67 -19.15 4.18 15.30
CA GLY A 67 -20.19 3.30 14.78
C GLY A 67 -21.60 3.89 14.91
N ALA A 68 -21.90 4.55 16.03
CA ALA A 68 -23.17 5.25 16.21
C ALA A 68 -23.34 6.42 15.22
N GLU A 69 -22.28 7.19 15.00
CA GLU A 69 -22.27 8.30 14.01
C GLU A 69 -22.44 7.78 12.58
N ILE A 70 -21.73 6.71 12.20
CA ILE A 70 -21.89 6.04 10.90
C ILE A 70 -23.33 5.57 10.70
N ASN A 71 -23.92 4.92 11.70
CA ASN A 71 -25.30 4.42 11.60
C ASN A 71 -26.30 5.58 11.44
N ALA A 72 -26.08 6.70 12.14
CA ALA A 72 -26.91 7.90 11.98
C ALA A 72 -26.78 8.51 10.58
N LEU A 73 -25.55 8.63 10.05
CA LEU A 73 -25.32 9.11 8.68
C LEU A 73 -25.92 8.16 7.64
N ARG A 74 -25.79 6.86 7.84
CA ARG A 74 -26.36 5.83 6.96
C ARG A 74 -27.88 5.92 6.91
N ALA A 75 -28.55 6.09 8.05
CA ALA A 75 -30.00 6.30 8.09
C ALA A 75 -30.40 7.61 7.39
N ARG A 76 -29.62 8.69 7.57
CA ARG A 76 -29.89 9.98 6.94
C ARG A 76 -29.75 9.94 5.42
N HIS A 77 -28.78 9.18 4.91
CA HIS A 77 -28.44 9.09 3.48
C HIS A 77 -28.94 7.80 2.81
N GLU A 78 -29.82 7.04 3.46
CA GLU A 78 -30.31 5.75 2.94
C GLU A 78 -30.91 5.87 1.53
N LYS A 79 -31.74 6.90 1.31
CA LYS A 79 -32.35 7.17 0.00
C LYS A 79 -31.32 7.57 -1.07
N ASP A 80 -30.35 8.40 -0.69
CA ASP A 80 -29.29 8.86 -1.59
C ASP A 80 -28.41 7.67 -2.01
N LEU A 81 -28.02 6.84 -1.05
CA LEU A 81 -27.22 5.63 -1.26
C LEU A 81 -27.98 4.62 -2.14
N ALA A 82 -29.26 4.37 -1.87
CA ALA A 82 -30.09 3.48 -2.69
C ALA A 82 -30.24 3.99 -4.13
N SER A 83 -30.44 5.31 -4.30
CA SER A 83 -30.54 5.95 -5.61
C SER A 83 -29.23 5.86 -6.40
N ALA A 84 -28.10 6.17 -5.76
CA ALA A 84 -26.77 6.07 -6.37
C ALA A 84 -26.43 4.63 -6.75
N ARG A 85 -26.71 3.65 -5.87
CA ARG A 85 -26.54 2.23 -6.16
C ARG A 85 -27.38 1.77 -7.35
N SER A 86 -28.65 2.19 -7.41
CA SER A 86 -29.52 1.91 -8.55
C SER A 86 -29.01 2.55 -9.84
N LYS A 87 -28.41 3.74 -9.77
CA LYS A 87 -27.79 4.41 -10.93
C LYS A 87 -26.58 3.62 -11.44
N VAL A 88 -25.67 3.19 -10.55
CA VAL A 88 -24.52 2.34 -10.90
C VAL A 88 -24.98 1.05 -11.57
N GLU A 89 -25.95 0.35 -10.98
CA GLU A 89 -26.43 -0.93 -11.51
C GLU A 89 -27.08 -0.77 -12.90
N ARG A 90 -27.85 0.31 -13.10
CA ARG A 90 -28.42 0.64 -14.40
C ARG A 90 -27.35 0.92 -15.46
N GLN A 91 -26.32 1.70 -15.13
CA GLN A 91 -25.23 1.99 -16.08
C GLN A 91 -24.42 0.74 -16.39
N ARG A 92 -24.15 -0.10 -15.40
CA ARG A 92 -23.45 -1.38 -15.59
C ARG A 92 -24.24 -2.33 -16.48
N SER A 93 -25.55 -2.44 -16.25
CA SER A 93 -26.45 -3.25 -17.09
C SER A 93 -26.53 -2.73 -18.53
N ALA A 94 -26.59 -1.41 -18.72
CA ALA A 94 -26.56 -0.80 -20.05
C ALA A 94 -25.26 -1.10 -20.79
N LEU A 95 -24.12 -1.00 -20.10
CA LEU A 95 -22.79 -1.32 -20.64
C LEU A 95 -22.68 -2.80 -21.02
N ASN A 96 -23.14 -3.71 -20.16
CA ASN A 96 -23.17 -5.15 -20.47
C ASN A 96 -24.05 -5.44 -21.68
N THR A 97 -25.24 -4.84 -21.75
CA THR A 97 -26.15 -4.98 -22.91
C THR A 97 -25.50 -4.48 -24.20
N LEU A 98 -24.73 -3.40 -24.13
CA LEU A 98 -23.97 -2.86 -25.25
C LEU A 98 -22.89 -3.85 -25.71
N PHE A 99 -22.13 -4.43 -24.79
CA PHE A 99 -21.16 -5.49 -25.11
C PHE A 99 -21.81 -6.73 -25.72
N GLU A 100 -22.95 -7.18 -25.19
CA GLU A 100 -23.70 -8.33 -25.72
C GLU A 100 -24.23 -8.06 -27.15
N ARG A 101 -24.78 -6.86 -27.38
CA ARG A 101 -25.24 -6.44 -28.72
C ARG A 101 -24.09 -6.39 -29.71
N ASN A 102 -22.93 -5.89 -29.29
CA ASN A 102 -21.73 -5.87 -30.12
C ASN A 102 -21.28 -7.29 -30.50
N HIS A 103 -21.17 -8.17 -29.51
CA HIS A 103 -20.81 -9.56 -29.74
C HIS A 103 -21.79 -10.26 -30.70
N SER A 104 -23.09 -10.07 -30.49
CA SER A 104 -24.14 -10.62 -31.35
C SER A 104 -24.08 -10.06 -32.77
N THR A 105 -23.89 -8.73 -32.92
CA THR A 105 -23.85 -8.08 -34.23
C THR A 105 -22.62 -8.49 -35.01
N ILE A 106 -21.43 -8.48 -34.40
CA ILE A 106 -20.18 -8.95 -35.02
C ILE A 106 -20.31 -10.42 -35.44
N SER A 107 -20.87 -11.28 -34.58
CA SER A 107 -21.09 -12.69 -34.91
C SER A 107 -22.06 -12.86 -36.10
N SER A 108 -23.13 -12.08 -36.14
CA SER A 108 -24.10 -12.11 -37.24
C SER A 108 -23.50 -11.63 -38.56
N LEU A 109 -22.66 -10.59 -38.51
CA LEU A 109 -21.92 -10.08 -39.65
C LEU A 109 -20.95 -11.17 -40.15
N ALA A 110 -20.20 -11.80 -39.25
CA ALA A 110 -19.25 -12.86 -39.60
C ALA A 110 -19.93 -14.03 -40.33
N ILE A 111 -21.09 -14.48 -39.85
CA ILE A 111 -21.89 -15.52 -40.51
C ILE A 111 -22.31 -15.08 -41.92
N ARG A 112 -22.79 -13.84 -42.08
CA ARG A 112 -23.17 -13.30 -43.40
C ARG A 112 -21.98 -13.23 -44.35
N PHE A 113 -20.80 -12.89 -43.84
CA PHE A 113 -19.58 -12.89 -44.63
C PHE A 113 -19.16 -14.28 -45.08
N ASP A 114 -19.24 -15.27 -44.18
CA ASP A 114 -18.95 -16.66 -44.54
C ASP A 114 -19.91 -17.18 -45.61
N GLN A 115 -21.20 -16.84 -45.53
CA GLN A 115 -22.20 -17.15 -46.56
C GLN A 115 -21.89 -16.47 -47.90
N LEU A 116 -21.45 -15.21 -47.88
CA LEU A 116 -21.03 -14.51 -49.08
C LEU A 116 -19.77 -15.13 -49.69
N ARG A 117 -18.84 -15.61 -48.86
CA ARG A 117 -17.62 -16.30 -49.29
C ARG A 117 -17.93 -17.64 -49.96
N SER A 118 -18.93 -18.38 -49.48
CA SER A 118 -19.35 -19.67 -50.04
C SER A 118 -20.37 -19.56 -51.20
N SER A 119 -20.78 -18.35 -51.60
CA SER A 119 -21.78 -18.16 -52.67
C SER A 119 -21.16 -18.17 -54.08
N GLU A 120 -21.84 -18.78 -55.05
CA GLU A 120 -21.46 -18.85 -56.48
C GLU A 120 -21.63 -17.51 -57.25
N LYS A 121 -21.41 -16.37 -56.59
CA LYS A 121 -21.50 -15.06 -57.26
C LYS A 121 -20.28 -14.85 -58.16
N ALA A 122 -20.48 -14.19 -59.30
CA ALA A 122 -19.40 -13.75 -60.18
C ALA A 122 -18.33 -12.95 -59.39
N GLU A 123 -17.06 -13.23 -59.67
CA GLU A 123 -15.89 -12.84 -58.87
C GLU A 123 -15.83 -11.34 -58.55
N ASP A 124 -16.18 -10.47 -59.51
CA ASP A 124 -16.22 -9.01 -59.32
C ASP A 124 -17.34 -8.56 -58.36
N LYS A 125 -18.52 -9.20 -58.40
CA LYS A 125 -19.62 -8.91 -57.47
C LYS A 125 -19.31 -9.41 -56.05
N ALA A 126 -18.59 -10.52 -55.94
CA ALA A 126 -18.10 -11.02 -54.65
C ALA A 126 -17.02 -10.10 -54.06
N ARG A 127 -16.14 -9.52 -54.89
CA ARG A 127 -15.10 -8.56 -54.46
C ARG A 127 -15.70 -7.26 -53.92
N LEU A 128 -16.65 -6.65 -54.63
CA LEU A 128 -17.35 -5.43 -54.17
C LEU A 128 -18.08 -5.67 -52.83
N ALA A 129 -18.81 -6.79 -52.71
CA ALA A 129 -19.52 -7.12 -51.46
C ALA A 129 -18.57 -7.33 -50.26
N ARG A 130 -17.33 -7.78 -50.47
CA ARG A 130 -16.31 -7.92 -49.41
C ARG A 130 -15.77 -6.57 -48.95
N VAL A 131 -15.55 -5.63 -49.87
CA VAL A 131 -15.10 -4.26 -49.53
C VAL A 131 -16.18 -3.51 -48.75
N ASP A 132 -17.44 -3.61 -49.19
CA ASP A 132 -18.59 -3.01 -48.50
C ASP A 132 -18.77 -3.58 -47.10
N TYR A 133 -18.59 -4.90 -46.93
CA TYR A 133 -18.64 -5.55 -45.62
C TYR A 133 -17.52 -5.08 -44.67
N GLY A 134 -16.29 -4.95 -45.17
CA GLY A 134 -15.16 -4.44 -44.39
C GLY A 134 -15.30 -2.95 -44.00
N ALA A 135 -16.06 -2.17 -44.76
CA ALA A 135 -16.46 -0.81 -44.37
C ALA A 135 -17.55 -0.84 -43.29
N GLN A 136 -18.58 -1.69 -43.44
CA GLN A 136 -19.66 -1.84 -42.46
C GLN A 136 -19.18 -2.28 -41.07
N ILE A 137 -18.21 -3.21 -40.98
CA ILE A 137 -17.60 -3.58 -39.70
C ILE A 137 -16.90 -2.37 -39.08
N ARG A 138 -16.06 -1.67 -39.85
CA ARG A 138 -15.29 -0.52 -39.35
C ARG A 138 -16.21 0.59 -38.82
N ASP A 139 -17.23 0.95 -39.60
CA ASP A 139 -18.20 1.96 -39.19
C ASP A 139 -18.95 1.54 -37.91
N TYR A 140 -19.27 0.25 -37.78
CA TYR A 140 -19.92 -0.30 -36.60
C TYR A 140 -18.99 -0.35 -35.38
N GLU A 141 -17.75 -0.80 -35.53
CA GLU A 141 -16.75 -0.85 -34.47
C GLU A 141 -16.40 0.56 -33.97
N GLU A 142 -16.25 1.54 -34.87
CA GLU A 142 -16.04 2.94 -34.50
C GLU A 142 -17.23 3.50 -33.72
N LYS A 143 -18.46 3.22 -34.18
CA LYS A 143 -19.67 3.62 -33.45
C LYS A 143 -19.73 2.97 -32.07
N PHE A 144 -19.46 1.67 -32.00
CA PHE A 144 -19.43 0.92 -30.74
C PHE A 144 -18.39 1.48 -29.77
N GLN A 145 -17.17 1.76 -30.23
CA GLN A 145 -16.11 2.36 -29.42
C GLN A 145 -16.53 3.73 -28.86
N ARG A 146 -17.17 4.57 -29.67
CA ARG A 146 -17.67 5.87 -29.20
C ARG A 146 -18.75 5.70 -28.14
N GLU A 147 -19.71 4.80 -28.36
CA GLU A 147 -20.78 4.52 -27.41
C GLU A 147 -20.25 3.86 -26.12
N SER A 148 -19.26 2.98 -26.22
CA SER A 148 -18.64 2.31 -25.06
C SER A 148 -17.90 3.31 -24.18
N VAL A 149 -17.12 4.23 -24.76
CA VAL A 149 -16.40 5.27 -24.00
C VAL A 149 -17.39 6.16 -23.23
N VAL A 150 -18.50 6.56 -23.87
CA VAL A 150 -19.53 7.38 -23.21
C VAL A 150 -20.21 6.59 -22.08
N ALA A 151 -20.53 5.32 -22.31
CA ALA A 151 -21.15 4.47 -21.30
C ALA A 151 -20.21 4.18 -20.12
N GLU A 152 -18.92 3.95 -20.38
CA GLU A 152 -17.89 3.79 -19.36
C GLU A 152 -17.70 5.08 -18.54
N GLN A 153 -17.67 6.25 -19.19
CA GLN A 153 -17.61 7.53 -18.48
C GLN A 153 -18.85 7.75 -17.58
N ALA A 154 -20.04 7.43 -18.08
CA ALA A 154 -21.27 7.52 -17.31
C ALA A 154 -21.29 6.55 -16.11
N LEU A 155 -20.78 5.33 -16.28
CA LEU A 155 -20.61 4.36 -15.21
C LEU A 155 -19.60 4.87 -14.18
N ASN A 156 -18.42 5.34 -14.62
CA ASN A 156 -17.39 5.89 -13.74
C ASN A 156 -17.93 7.08 -12.92
N GLN A 157 -18.66 7.99 -13.55
CA GLN A 157 -19.28 9.12 -12.86
C GLN A 157 -20.31 8.66 -11.82
N ALA A 158 -21.16 7.69 -12.16
CA ALA A 158 -22.13 7.12 -11.22
C ALA A 158 -21.44 6.42 -10.03
N THR A 159 -20.35 5.69 -10.29
CA THR A 159 -19.53 5.05 -9.26
C THR A 159 -18.88 6.07 -8.34
N LEU A 160 -18.31 7.16 -8.89
CA LEU A 160 -17.74 8.24 -8.09
C LEU A 160 -18.77 8.93 -7.19
N GLU A 161 -20.00 9.14 -7.68
CA GLU A 161 -21.09 9.68 -6.87
C GLU A 161 -21.46 8.73 -5.72
N TYR A 162 -21.56 7.43 -6.00
CA TYR A 162 -21.82 6.40 -4.99
C TYR A 162 -20.70 6.35 -3.94
N GLU A 163 -19.44 6.32 -4.38
CA GLU A 163 -18.27 6.30 -3.49
C GLU A 163 -18.20 7.53 -2.60
N LYS A 164 -18.56 8.73 -3.10
CA LYS A 164 -18.59 9.96 -2.27
C LYS A 164 -19.61 9.87 -1.14
N ILE A 165 -20.75 9.23 -1.38
CA ILE A 165 -21.78 9.04 -0.34
C ILE A 165 -21.29 8.01 0.69
N GLU A 166 -20.71 6.89 0.23
CA GLU A 166 -20.10 5.91 1.15
C GLU A 166 -18.98 6.52 1.98
N GLU A 167 -18.08 7.29 1.35
CA GLU A 167 -17.00 7.99 2.02
C GLU A 167 -17.52 8.98 3.05
N LEU A 168 -18.57 9.75 2.73
CA LEU A 168 -19.22 10.65 3.70
C LEU A 168 -19.76 9.87 4.90
N ILE A 169 -20.45 8.75 4.67
CA ILE A 169 -21.03 7.91 5.72
C ILE A 169 -19.94 7.33 6.62
N GLU A 170 -18.83 6.87 6.05
CA GLU A 170 -17.72 6.22 6.77
C GLU A 170 -16.69 7.24 7.33
N SER A 171 -16.78 8.52 6.94
CA SER A 171 -15.88 9.61 7.34
C SER A 171 -15.70 9.84 8.85
N PRO A 172 -16.64 9.49 9.76
CA PRO A 172 -16.39 9.57 11.19
C PRO A 172 -15.29 8.60 11.65
N ARG A 173 -15.17 7.44 11.00
CA ARG A 173 -14.18 6.41 11.35
C ARG A 173 -12.93 6.49 10.49
N PHE A 174 -13.08 6.75 9.20
CA PHE A 174 -11.97 6.69 8.25
C PHE A 174 -11.68 8.05 7.61
N THR A 175 -10.44 8.24 7.17
CA THR A 175 -10.05 9.39 6.35
C THR A 175 -10.68 9.33 4.97
N THR A 176 -11.00 10.49 4.42
CA THR A 176 -11.32 10.61 2.99
C THR A 176 -10.09 10.36 2.13
N LYS A 177 -10.24 10.23 0.81
CA LYS A 177 -9.13 10.07 -0.15
C LYS A 177 -8.13 11.22 -0.04
N ASP A 178 -8.62 12.45 0.06
CA ASP A 178 -7.78 13.65 0.19
C ASP A 178 -7.06 13.69 1.54
N GLU A 179 -7.78 13.39 2.64
CA GLU A 179 -7.18 13.30 3.98
C GLU A 179 -6.10 12.20 4.04
N THR A 180 -6.34 11.06 3.37
CA THR A 180 -5.39 9.93 3.29
C THR A 180 -4.10 10.35 2.58
N GLN A 181 -4.20 11.05 1.45
CA GLN A 181 -3.03 11.58 0.74
C GLN A 181 -2.25 12.59 1.59
N GLN A 182 -2.96 13.50 2.28
CA GLN A 182 -2.33 14.44 3.20
C GLN A 182 -1.63 13.73 4.36
N GLN A 183 -2.22 12.65 4.88
CA GLN A 183 -1.62 11.87 5.96
C GLN A 183 -0.35 11.14 5.50
N PHE A 184 -0.34 10.56 4.30
CA PHE A 184 0.89 10.01 3.72
C PHE A 184 1.97 11.07 3.50
N ALA A 185 1.62 12.27 3.02
CA ALA A 185 2.56 13.36 2.85
C ALA A 185 3.16 13.82 4.21
N ARG A 186 2.34 13.86 5.27
CA ARG A 186 2.82 14.15 6.63
C ARG A 186 3.80 13.09 7.13
N ILE A 187 3.47 11.81 6.97
CA ILE A 187 4.35 10.69 7.33
C ILE A 187 5.70 10.81 6.61
N GLN A 188 5.66 11.07 5.30
CA GLN A 188 6.88 11.27 4.51
C GLN A 188 7.71 12.45 5.03
N GLN A 189 7.08 13.58 5.34
CA GLN A 189 7.77 14.75 5.86
C GLN A 189 8.40 14.48 7.24
N ASP A 190 7.70 13.79 8.13
CA ASP A 190 8.20 13.42 9.45
C ASP A 190 9.44 12.53 9.34
N ILE A 191 9.43 11.54 8.44
CA ILE A 191 10.57 10.66 8.17
C ILE A 191 11.73 11.45 7.59
N LEU A 192 11.50 12.35 6.63
CA LEU A 192 12.54 13.20 6.05
C LEU A 192 13.18 14.11 7.10
N ASN A 193 12.38 14.71 7.97
CA ASN A 193 12.86 15.55 9.06
C ASN A 193 13.71 14.74 10.05
N ALA A 194 13.23 13.56 10.45
CA ALA A 194 13.94 12.64 11.32
C ALA A 194 15.27 12.16 10.71
N ALA A 195 15.25 11.73 9.45
CA ALA A 195 16.44 11.29 8.72
C ALA A 195 17.47 12.42 8.61
N THR A 196 17.01 13.66 8.34
CA THR A 196 17.87 14.83 8.26
C THR A 196 18.53 15.15 9.62
N TYR A 197 17.76 15.06 10.71
CA TYR A 197 18.29 15.23 12.06
C TYR A 197 19.37 14.19 12.38
N VAL A 198 19.08 12.91 12.12
CA VAL A 198 20.02 11.81 12.37
C VAL A 198 21.27 11.94 11.48
N MET A 199 21.09 12.20 10.18
CA MET A 199 22.18 12.43 9.22
C MET A 199 23.15 13.51 9.73
N ARG A 200 22.64 14.66 10.19
CA ARG A 200 23.47 15.74 10.73
C ARG A 200 24.23 15.31 11.99
N SER A 201 23.61 14.54 12.88
CA SER A 201 24.29 14.01 14.08
C SER A 201 25.41 13.01 13.76
N LYS A 202 25.39 12.42 12.56
CA LYS A 202 26.42 11.50 12.05
C LYS A 202 27.43 12.19 11.13
N ASN A 203 27.38 13.53 10.99
CA ASN A 203 28.21 14.32 10.07
C ASN A 203 28.09 13.91 8.59
N CYS A 204 26.93 13.39 8.19
CA CYS A 204 26.66 13.12 6.77
C CYS A 204 25.99 14.34 6.11
N SER A 205 26.13 14.46 4.79
CA SER A 205 25.57 15.56 3.99
C SER A 205 24.48 15.12 3.02
N ILE A 206 24.39 13.81 2.73
CA ILE A 206 23.43 13.23 1.78
C ILE A 206 22.74 12.05 2.45
N VAL A 207 21.41 11.92 2.30
CA VAL A 207 20.67 10.70 2.63
C VAL A 207 20.29 9.99 1.33
N MET A 208 20.59 8.70 1.24
CA MET A 208 20.16 7.83 0.14
C MET A 208 19.24 6.74 0.66
N ASN A 209 18.17 6.46 -0.10
CA ASN A 209 17.29 5.34 0.20
C ASN A 209 18.00 4.02 -0.17
N SER A 210 18.09 3.09 0.77
CA SER A 210 18.69 1.77 0.58
C SER A 210 17.67 0.70 0.13
N ALA A 211 16.42 1.07 -0.14
CA ALA A 211 15.39 0.13 -0.60
C ALA A 211 15.86 -0.64 -1.84
N GLY A 212 15.81 -1.98 -1.76
CA GLY A 212 16.27 -2.89 -2.81
C GLY A 212 17.55 -3.70 -2.50
N MET A 213 18.16 -3.53 -1.32
CA MET A 213 19.45 -4.18 -0.98
C MET A 213 19.37 -5.54 -0.25
N GLY A 214 18.20 -6.10 0.11
CA GLY A 214 18.26 -7.40 0.80
C GLY A 214 17.00 -7.99 1.43
N TRP A 215 15.85 -8.00 0.75
CA TRP A 215 14.72 -8.83 1.19
C TRP A 215 14.33 -9.78 0.08
N PRO A 216 14.04 -11.06 0.39
CA PRO A 216 13.70 -12.02 -0.63
C PRO A 216 12.50 -11.47 -1.38
N THR A 217 12.67 -11.30 -2.69
CA THR A 217 11.55 -11.32 -3.64
C THR A 217 10.61 -12.40 -3.13
N PRO A 218 9.32 -12.11 -2.90
CA PRO A 218 8.41 -13.13 -2.40
C PRO A 218 8.62 -14.42 -3.19
N ASN A 219 8.79 -15.56 -2.52
CA ASN A 219 9.10 -16.86 -3.17
C ASN A 219 8.05 -17.27 -4.22
N LYS A 220 6.96 -16.52 -4.33
CA LYS A 220 5.95 -16.58 -5.37
C LYS A 220 5.89 -15.20 -6.05
N PRO A 221 5.71 -15.13 -7.38
CA PRO A 221 5.42 -13.85 -8.03
C PRO A 221 4.25 -13.18 -7.30
N VAL A 222 4.38 -11.89 -6.95
CA VAL A 222 3.31 -11.12 -6.26
C VAL A 222 1.96 -11.22 -7.01
N HIS A 223 2.01 -11.48 -8.32
CA HIS A 223 0.87 -11.74 -9.19
C HIS A 223 0.06 -13.02 -8.87
N SER A 224 0.58 -13.95 -8.05
CA SER A 224 -0.12 -15.18 -7.67
C SER A 224 -0.85 -15.11 -6.33
N ILE A 225 -0.78 -13.97 -5.63
CA ILE A 225 -1.46 -13.76 -4.35
C ILE A 225 -2.65 -12.84 -4.63
N ASP A 226 -3.83 -13.25 -4.20
CA ASP A 226 -5.03 -12.41 -4.24
C ASP A 226 -4.76 -11.11 -3.46
N SER A 227 -4.90 -9.97 -4.13
CA SER A 227 -4.66 -8.65 -3.55
C SER A 227 -5.53 -8.40 -2.32
N SER A 228 -6.73 -8.97 -2.27
CA SER A 228 -7.63 -8.83 -1.11
C SER A 228 -7.13 -9.62 0.11
N GLN A 229 -6.63 -10.85 -0.10
CA GLN A 229 -6.03 -11.65 0.96
C GLN A 229 -4.76 -11.00 1.49
N LEU A 230 -3.95 -10.46 0.59
CA LEU A 230 -2.74 -9.73 0.97
C LEU A 230 -3.06 -8.49 1.81
N ALA A 231 -4.09 -7.73 1.43
CA ALA A 231 -4.54 -6.56 2.17
C ALA A 231 -5.02 -6.93 3.58
N ARG A 232 -5.85 -7.97 3.71
CA ARG A 232 -6.34 -8.45 5.02
C ARG A 232 -5.22 -8.93 5.94
N ASN A 233 -4.28 -9.70 5.40
CA ASN A 233 -3.13 -10.14 6.18
C ASN A 233 -2.31 -8.92 6.65
N SER A 234 -2.14 -7.91 5.79
CA SER A 234 -1.42 -6.70 6.14
C SER A 234 -2.14 -5.89 7.24
N ASP A 235 -3.47 -5.85 7.22
CA ASP A 235 -4.26 -5.22 8.28
C ASP A 235 -4.10 -5.92 9.63
N GLN A 236 -4.10 -7.25 9.65
CA GLN A 236 -3.83 -8.02 10.86
C GLN A 236 -2.43 -7.72 11.41
N GLU A 237 -1.43 -7.64 10.53
CA GLU A 237 -0.07 -7.32 10.95
C GLU A 237 0.08 -5.86 11.42
N MET A 238 -0.71 -4.92 10.89
CA MET A 238 -0.76 -3.55 11.41
C MET A 238 -1.45 -3.46 12.76
N GLU A 239 -2.47 -4.30 13.03
CA GLU A 239 -3.07 -4.38 14.37
C GLU A 239 -2.08 -4.87 15.42
N LEU A 240 -1.28 -5.90 15.08
CA LEU A 240 -0.23 -6.37 15.97
C LEU A 240 0.81 -5.28 16.26
N TYR A 241 1.16 -4.50 15.23
CA TYR A 241 2.04 -3.35 15.40
C TYR A 241 1.41 -2.25 16.25
N LYS A 242 0.14 -1.89 16.02
CA LYS A 242 -0.61 -0.92 16.84
C LYS A 242 -0.60 -1.31 18.31
N ARG A 243 -0.90 -2.58 18.63
CA ARG A 243 -0.84 -3.12 19.99
C ARG A 243 0.56 -3.01 20.58
N LEU A 244 1.60 -3.35 19.81
CA LEU A 244 2.99 -3.20 20.25
C LEU A 244 3.32 -1.78 20.71
N LEU A 245 2.82 -0.76 20.00
CA LEU A 245 3.11 0.64 20.32
C LEU A 245 2.49 1.10 21.66
N VAL A 246 1.33 0.55 22.02
CA VAL A 246 0.53 1.00 23.17
C VAL A 246 0.73 0.14 24.41
N GLU A 247 0.76 -1.17 24.24
CA GLU A 247 0.78 -2.11 25.35
C GLU A 247 2.08 -2.00 26.15
N SER A 248 1.96 -2.22 27.46
CA SER A 248 3.12 -2.37 28.33
C SER A 248 4.03 -3.48 27.80
N PRO A 249 5.34 -3.26 27.81
CA PRO A 249 6.30 -4.30 27.46
C PRO A 249 6.43 -5.40 28.51
N GLU A 250 5.85 -5.20 29.69
CA GLU A 250 5.81 -6.21 30.73
C GLU A 250 4.67 -7.20 30.47
N PRO A 251 4.92 -8.51 30.64
CA PRO A 251 3.85 -9.50 30.56
C PRO A 251 2.81 -9.22 31.65
N PRO A 252 1.52 -9.54 31.42
CA PRO A 252 0.49 -9.41 32.44
C PRO A 252 0.90 -10.14 33.71
N ALA A 253 0.48 -9.64 34.88
CA ALA A 253 0.83 -10.24 36.17
C ALA A 253 0.53 -11.75 36.18
N GLN A 254 1.53 -12.56 36.49
CA GLN A 254 1.43 -14.02 36.46
C GLN A 254 1.52 -14.59 37.87
N ASP A 255 0.53 -15.41 38.23
CA ASP A 255 0.56 -16.27 39.41
C ASP A 255 1.43 -17.52 39.16
N ALA A 256 2.70 -17.30 38.81
CA ALA A 256 3.66 -18.37 38.61
C ALA A 256 4.44 -18.63 39.90
N PRO A 257 4.53 -19.87 40.40
CA PRO A 257 5.09 -20.17 41.72
C PRO A 257 6.63 -20.06 41.81
N ASN A 258 7.36 -20.10 40.69
CA ASN A 258 8.82 -19.98 40.70
C ASN A 258 9.34 -18.78 39.85
N PRO A 259 10.53 -18.22 40.18
CA PRO A 259 11.12 -17.11 39.41
C PRO A 259 11.61 -17.47 38.00
N GLU A 260 12.21 -18.66 37.81
CA GLU A 260 12.78 -19.07 36.52
C GLU A 260 11.72 -19.23 35.41
N TYR A 261 10.56 -19.77 35.76
CA TYR A 261 9.42 -19.93 34.87
C TYR A 261 8.81 -18.57 34.50
N ARG A 262 8.78 -17.60 35.43
CA ARG A 262 8.39 -16.21 35.14
C ARG A 262 9.34 -15.59 34.11
N GLU A 263 10.65 -15.79 34.25
CA GLU A 263 11.62 -15.30 33.29
C GLU A 263 11.48 -15.98 31.91
N GLN A 264 11.24 -17.29 31.87
CA GLN A 264 10.99 -18.01 30.61
C GLN A 264 9.72 -17.52 29.90
N LEU A 265 8.64 -17.28 30.65
CA LEU A 265 7.40 -16.74 30.11
C LEU A 265 7.60 -15.31 29.61
N ARG A 266 8.33 -14.47 30.35
CA ARG A 266 8.72 -13.12 29.91
C ARG A 266 9.51 -13.19 28.60
N ASN A 267 10.52 -14.05 28.53
CA ASN A 267 11.36 -14.19 27.34
C ASN A 267 10.58 -14.72 26.12
N SER A 268 9.62 -15.62 26.34
CA SER A 268 8.72 -16.09 25.27
C SER A 268 7.77 -15.00 24.80
N PHE A 269 7.20 -14.23 25.73
CA PHE A 269 6.34 -13.08 25.44
C PHE A 269 7.08 -12.03 24.59
N LEU A 270 8.28 -11.63 25.00
CA LEU A 270 9.10 -10.66 24.26
C LEU A 270 9.50 -11.19 22.88
N ARG A 271 9.88 -12.48 22.77
CA ARG A 271 10.18 -13.12 21.47
C ARG A 271 8.98 -13.13 20.54
N ASN A 272 7.78 -13.39 21.06
CA ASN A 272 6.56 -13.36 20.26
C ASN A 272 6.27 -11.93 19.76
N ARG A 273 6.47 -10.90 20.59
CA ARG A 273 6.32 -9.49 20.17
C ARG A 273 7.30 -9.11 19.05
N VAL A 274 8.57 -9.49 19.19
CA VAL A 274 9.60 -9.30 18.15
C VAL A 274 9.22 -10.05 16.86
N GLY A 275 8.72 -11.29 16.98
CA GLY A 275 8.23 -12.07 15.85
C GLY A 275 7.05 -11.44 15.13
N SER A 276 6.09 -10.86 15.87
CA SER A 276 4.96 -10.11 15.29
C SER A 276 5.42 -8.87 14.54
N LEU A 277 6.31 -8.07 15.14
CA LEU A 277 6.87 -6.90 14.47
C LEU A 277 7.59 -7.26 13.17
N ARG A 278 8.35 -8.37 13.17
CA ARG A 278 9.01 -8.87 11.96
C ARG A 278 8.01 -9.14 10.85
N ARG A 279 6.86 -9.75 11.16
CA ARG A 279 5.79 -10.00 10.18
C ARG A 279 5.16 -8.71 9.67
N SER A 280 4.91 -7.72 10.54
CA SER A 280 4.48 -6.37 10.14
C SER A 280 5.44 -5.70 9.18
N VAL A 281 6.74 -5.76 9.46
CA VAL A 281 7.77 -5.24 8.56
C VAL A 281 7.84 -6.06 7.26
N GLN A 282 7.60 -7.37 7.30
CA GLN A 282 7.61 -8.23 6.10
C GLN A 282 6.38 -8.04 5.21
N ALA A 283 5.21 -7.71 5.77
CA ALA A 283 3.99 -7.40 5.02
C ALA A 283 4.20 -6.28 3.99
N ARG A 284 5.16 -5.38 4.24
CA ARG A 284 5.61 -4.32 3.30
C ARG A 284 5.99 -4.85 1.91
N SER A 285 6.55 -6.07 1.85
CA SER A 285 7.09 -6.65 0.61
C SER A 285 6.01 -7.06 -0.39
N GLY A 286 4.80 -7.36 0.08
CA GLY A 286 3.67 -7.66 -0.80
C GLY A 286 2.98 -6.42 -1.35
N LEU A 287 3.00 -5.32 -0.59
CA LEU A 287 2.08 -4.21 -0.80
C LEU A 287 2.54 -3.17 -1.82
N ARG A 288 3.77 -3.30 -2.38
CA ARG A 288 4.39 -2.35 -3.32
C ARG A 288 3.86 -0.93 -3.07
N LEU A 289 4.14 -0.37 -1.89
CA LEU A 289 4.02 1.08 -1.72
C LEU A 289 4.73 1.67 -2.93
N VAL A 290 4.06 2.50 -3.73
CA VAL A 290 4.53 2.94 -5.05
C VAL A 290 5.96 3.46 -4.91
N GLU A 291 6.94 2.57 -5.12
CA GLU A 291 8.33 2.93 -5.12
C GLU A 291 8.55 3.65 -6.45
N PRO A 292 9.27 4.78 -6.48
CA PRO A 292 9.72 5.31 -7.75
C PRO A 292 10.46 4.22 -8.51
N ASP A 293 10.18 4.06 -9.81
CA ASP A 293 10.67 2.98 -10.70
C ASP A 293 12.21 2.82 -10.72
N VAL A 294 12.96 3.75 -10.10
CA VAL A 294 14.41 3.70 -9.94
C VAL A 294 14.79 4.12 -8.52
N VAL A 295 15.08 3.14 -7.65
CA VAL A 295 15.77 3.41 -6.38
C VAL A 295 17.28 3.32 -6.60
N PRO A 296 18.06 4.39 -6.38
CA PRO A 296 19.51 4.35 -6.52
C PRO A 296 20.11 3.32 -5.55
N ARG A 297 20.77 2.30 -6.10
CA ARG A 297 21.41 1.23 -5.33
C ARG A 297 22.79 1.67 -4.88
N VAL A 298 23.00 1.83 -3.58
CA VAL A 298 24.34 2.02 -3.02
C VAL A 298 25.00 0.66 -2.87
N LEU A 299 25.98 0.37 -3.72
CA LEU A 299 26.61 -0.94 -3.84
C LEU A 299 27.59 -1.23 -2.69
N VAL A 300 28.25 -0.22 -2.13
CA VAL A 300 29.16 -0.30 -0.97
C VAL A 300 29.23 1.07 -0.27
N GLY A 301 29.23 1.09 1.07
CA GLY A 301 29.47 2.31 1.87
C GLY A 301 28.21 3.01 2.39
N GLY A 302 28.43 4.09 3.13
CA GLY A 302 27.37 4.88 3.78
C GLY A 302 27.13 4.50 5.25
N VAL A 303 26.77 5.49 6.07
CA VAL A 303 26.41 5.30 7.48
C VAL A 303 24.94 4.85 7.55
N PRO A 304 24.62 3.63 8.04
CA PRO A 304 23.24 3.23 8.22
C PRO A 304 22.59 4.10 9.30
N ILE A 305 21.40 4.63 8.99
CA ILE A 305 20.63 5.50 9.89
C ILE A 305 19.18 5.05 10.07
N THR A 306 18.80 3.88 9.54
CA THR A 306 17.40 3.42 9.56
C THR A 306 16.90 3.28 10.99
N LEU A 307 17.67 2.59 11.82
CA LEU A 307 17.29 2.31 13.21
C LEU A 307 17.18 3.59 14.03
N GLU A 308 18.15 4.49 13.93
CA GLU A 308 18.12 5.78 14.62
C GLU A 308 16.98 6.68 14.12
N THR A 309 16.68 6.66 12.82
CA THR A 309 15.57 7.44 12.25
C THR A 309 14.23 6.93 12.76
N VAL A 310 14.00 5.61 12.70
CA VAL A 310 12.78 4.98 13.25
C VAL A 310 12.65 5.27 14.74
N ASN A 311 13.73 5.11 15.52
CA ASN A 311 13.71 5.38 16.94
C ASN A 311 13.40 6.85 17.26
N TYR A 312 13.92 7.79 16.47
CA TYR A 312 13.65 9.21 16.64
C TYR A 312 12.19 9.57 16.32
N VAL A 313 11.63 9.02 15.24
CA VAL A 313 10.19 9.16 14.93
C VAL A 313 9.35 8.61 16.09
N LEU A 314 9.60 7.36 16.52
CA LEU A 314 8.87 6.75 17.64
C LEU A 314 8.95 7.58 18.92
N PHE A 315 10.11 8.19 19.19
CA PHE A 315 10.30 9.10 20.32
C PHE A 315 9.43 10.36 20.22
N GLN A 316 9.34 11.00 19.04
CA GLN A 316 8.50 12.18 18.84
C GLN A 316 7.02 11.88 19.11
N TYR A 317 6.57 10.67 18.78
CA TYR A 317 5.22 10.20 19.06
C TYR A 317 5.03 9.64 20.48
N LYS A 318 6.03 9.78 21.36
CA LYS A 318 5.99 9.34 22.77
C LYS A 318 5.81 7.83 22.96
N VAL A 319 6.27 7.01 22.01
CA VAL A 319 6.35 5.56 22.20
C VAL A 319 7.36 5.25 23.31
N SER A 320 6.97 4.35 24.23
CA SER A 320 7.79 4.00 25.40
C SER A 320 9.19 3.52 25.01
N GLU A 321 10.19 3.83 25.82
CA GLU A 321 11.58 3.43 25.56
C GLU A 321 11.75 1.91 25.41
N ALA A 322 11.04 1.14 26.24
CA ALA A 322 11.08 -0.31 26.16
C ALA A 322 10.43 -0.86 24.87
N ASN A 323 9.31 -0.29 24.39
CA ASN A 323 8.75 -0.68 23.09
C ASN A 323 9.67 -0.25 21.93
N ARG A 324 10.31 0.92 22.01
CA ARG A 324 11.35 1.35 21.05
C ARG A 324 12.54 0.40 21.05
N GLY A 325 12.96 -0.11 22.21
CA GLY A 325 14.01 -1.11 22.37
C GLY A 325 13.68 -2.43 21.68
N LEU A 326 12.44 -2.92 21.82
CA LEU A 326 11.97 -4.13 21.11
C LEU A 326 11.93 -3.93 19.59
N ILE A 327 11.53 -2.74 19.14
CA ILE A 327 11.55 -2.41 17.71
C ILE A 327 12.98 -2.41 17.17
N ALA A 328 13.90 -1.74 17.88
CA ALA A 328 15.32 -1.74 17.55
C ALA A 328 15.92 -3.15 17.54
N GLN A 329 15.56 -4.01 18.49
CA GLN A 329 15.99 -5.41 18.51
C GLN A 329 15.52 -6.16 17.26
N ALA A 330 14.24 -6.06 16.91
CA ALA A 330 13.69 -6.73 15.73
C ALA A 330 14.38 -6.27 14.45
N LEU A 331 14.62 -4.96 14.30
CA LEU A 331 15.33 -4.40 13.14
C LEU A 331 16.76 -4.96 13.04
N ARG A 332 17.48 -5.07 14.16
CA ARG A 332 18.83 -5.69 14.19
C ARG A 332 18.78 -7.18 13.82
N GLU A 333 17.82 -7.94 14.32
CA GLU A 333 17.63 -9.36 13.95
C GLU A 333 17.28 -9.53 12.47
N MET A 334 16.65 -8.52 11.89
CA MET A 334 16.38 -8.40 10.46
C MET A 334 17.58 -7.91 9.65
N ARG A 335 18.71 -7.58 10.29
CA ARG A 335 19.89 -6.97 9.64
C ARG A 335 19.57 -5.62 8.97
N ILE A 336 18.57 -4.92 9.51
CA ILE A 336 18.27 -3.53 9.17
C ILE A 336 19.08 -2.69 10.14
N ASN A 337 20.13 -2.07 9.63
CA ASN A 337 20.99 -1.15 10.38
C ASN A 337 20.50 0.29 10.22
#